data_AF-E9JA83-F1
#
_entry.id   AF-E9JA83-F1
#
_cell.length_a   1.000
_cell.length_b   1.000
_cell.length_c   1.000
_cell.angle_alpha   90.00
_cell.angle_beta   90.00
_cell.angle_gamma   90.00
#
_symmetry.space_group_name_H-M   'P 1'
#
loop_
_entity.id
_entity.type
_entity.pdbx_description
1 polymer ?
#
loop_
_entity_poly.entity_id
_entity_poly.type
_entity_poly.pdbx_seq_one_letter_code
_entity_poly.pdbx_strand_id
1 'polypeptide(L)'
;MDVIKKQRKIQRMAFTKALTAFTAKMYSDCLSEDKMVAFQFLETKMSELNTVHSVYNQALFQSDLDEEVIAKELESDDAYKTQYLTAKNEDSRANEIVKSFPPTDENYAKAITSLRNRFGRDDIVVEFYVWELLGLPSLGSLYDKIECYIRALETLGVTTDKCAAMLYSLVELSLPEEVLRAWQRSGQRGLAEGNVRLPINWPNC
;
A
#
# COMPACT_ATOMS: atom_id res chain seq x y z
N MET A 1 -34.31 23.00 -11.69
CA MET A 1 -33.96 22.29 -10.45
C MET A 1 -34.46 20.84 -10.39
N ASP A 2 -35.67 20.53 -10.85
CA ASP A 2 -36.26 19.19 -10.65
C ASP A 2 -35.54 18.04 -11.35
N VAL A 3 -35.01 18.27 -12.56
CA VAL A 3 -34.23 17.28 -13.31
C VAL A 3 -32.97 16.88 -12.52
N ILE A 4 -32.26 17.86 -11.96
CA ILE A 4 -31.04 17.62 -11.18
C ILE A 4 -31.37 16.92 -9.86
N LYS A 5 -32.44 17.32 -9.16
CA LYS A 5 -32.93 16.63 -7.95
C LYS A 5 -33.25 15.15 -8.21
N LYS A 6 -33.93 14.87 -9.33
CA LYS A 6 -34.26 13.50 -9.73
C LYS A 6 -32.99 12.70 -10.03
N GLN A 7 -32.04 13.28 -10.76
CA GLN A 7 -30.77 12.63 -11.08
C GLN A 7 -29.94 12.36 -9.81
N ARG A 8 -29.89 13.30 -8.87
CA ARG A 8 -29.21 13.14 -7.57
C ARG A 8 -29.79 11.99 -6.78
N LYS A 9 -31.12 11.88 -6.73
CA LYS A 9 -31.81 10.75 -6.07
C LYS A 9 -31.42 9.40 -6.70
N ILE A 10 -31.40 9.33 -8.03
CA ILE A 10 -31.01 8.10 -8.75
C ILE A 10 -29.57 7.71 -8.41
N GLN A 11 -28.64 8.66 -8.45
CA GLN A 11 -27.23 8.38 -8.17
C GLN A 11 -26.97 8.04 -6.71
N ARG A 12 -27.69 8.67 -5.76
CA ARG A 12 -27.63 8.28 -4.34
C ARG A 12 -28.05 6.84 -4.13
N MET A 13 -29.18 6.43 -4.74
CA MET A 13 -29.64 5.04 -4.66
C MET A 13 -28.64 4.05 -5.28
N ALA A 14 -28.04 4.42 -6.42
CA ALA A 14 -27.04 3.59 -7.09
C ALA A 14 -25.77 3.43 -6.23
N PHE A 15 -25.28 4.53 -5.65
CA PHE A 15 -24.16 4.52 -4.71
C PHE A 15 -24.48 3.67 -3.47
N THR A 16 -25.62 3.87 -2.81
CA THR A 16 -26.00 3.10 -1.62
C THR A 16 -26.05 1.60 -1.93
N LYS A 17 -26.61 1.21 -3.08
CA LYS A 17 -26.63 -0.19 -3.50
C LYS A 17 -25.23 -0.75 -3.75
N ALA A 18 -24.36 0.03 -4.41
CA ALA A 18 -22.97 -0.35 -4.64
C ALA A 18 -22.19 -0.48 -3.33
N LEU A 19 -22.40 0.43 -2.39
CA LEU A 19 -21.77 0.43 -1.07
C LEU A 19 -22.16 -0.82 -0.29
N THR A 20 -23.46 -1.12 -0.18
CA THR A 20 -23.93 -2.33 0.51
C THR A 20 -23.37 -3.61 -0.13
N ALA A 21 -23.32 -3.66 -1.47
CA ALA A 21 -22.74 -4.80 -2.18
C ALA A 21 -21.22 -4.95 -1.92
N PHE A 22 -20.49 -3.82 -1.93
CA PHE A 22 -19.06 -3.79 -1.61
C PHE A 22 -18.80 -4.26 -0.19
N THR A 23 -19.50 -3.69 0.80
CA THR A 23 -19.35 -4.07 2.21
C THR A 23 -19.63 -5.56 2.42
N ALA A 24 -20.71 -6.10 1.81
CA ALA A 24 -20.99 -7.53 1.88
C ALA A 24 -19.87 -8.40 1.28
N LYS A 25 -19.21 -7.93 0.22
CA LYS A 25 -18.12 -8.63 -0.45
C LYS A 25 -16.79 -8.54 0.30
N MET A 26 -16.58 -7.48 1.08
CA MET A 26 -15.39 -7.36 1.95
C MET A 26 -15.36 -8.44 3.04
N TYR A 27 -16.53 -8.75 3.62
CA TYR A 27 -16.70 -9.77 4.66
C TYR A 27 -16.96 -11.19 4.12
N SER A 28 -16.94 -11.40 2.81
CA SER A 28 -17.07 -12.75 2.22
C SER A 28 -15.71 -13.37 1.91
N ASP A 29 -15.68 -14.71 1.91
CA ASP A 29 -14.54 -15.51 1.43
C ASP A 29 -14.51 -15.54 -0.11
N CYS A 30 -14.24 -14.37 -0.71
CA CYS A 30 -14.00 -14.24 -2.15
C CYS A 30 -12.56 -13.81 -2.46
N LEU A 31 -12.15 -14.00 -3.72
CA LEU A 31 -10.82 -13.66 -4.21
C LEU A 31 -10.51 -12.16 -4.06
N SER A 32 -9.22 -11.82 -3.99
CA SER A 32 -8.80 -10.42 -3.83
C SER A 32 -9.20 -9.57 -5.03
N GLU A 33 -9.09 -10.12 -6.24
CA GLU A 33 -9.50 -9.51 -7.51
C GLU A 33 -10.99 -9.18 -7.51
N ASP A 34 -11.79 -10.06 -6.90
CA ASP A 34 -13.22 -9.93 -6.76
C ASP A 34 -13.61 -8.74 -5.86
N LYS A 35 -12.84 -8.52 -4.79
CA LYS A 35 -12.95 -7.34 -3.90
C LYS A 35 -12.49 -6.07 -4.61
N MET A 36 -11.42 -6.14 -5.40
CA MET A 36 -10.93 -5.01 -6.21
C MET A 36 -11.97 -4.54 -7.23
N VAL A 37 -12.61 -5.46 -7.95
CA VAL A 37 -13.66 -5.11 -8.92
C VAL A 37 -14.84 -4.44 -8.24
N ALA A 38 -15.27 -4.95 -7.08
CA ALA A 38 -16.34 -4.31 -6.31
C ALA A 38 -15.95 -2.92 -5.78
N PHE A 39 -14.69 -2.75 -5.38
CA PHE A 39 -14.17 -1.44 -5.00
C PHE A 39 -14.17 -0.45 -6.17
N GLN A 40 -13.65 -0.84 -7.34
CA GLN A 40 -13.66 0.01 -8.54
C GLN A 40 -15.08 0.41 -8.96
N PHE A 41 -16.04 -0.51 -8.84
CA PHE A 41 -17.44 -0.22 -9.08
C PHE A 41 -17.99 0.83 -8.10
N LEU A 42 -17.66 0.71 -6.81
CA LEU A 42 -18.00 1.71 -5.80
C LEU A 42 -17.35 3.08 -6.08
N GLU A 43 -16.06 3.11 -6.47
CA GLU A 43 -15.37 4.35 -6.85
C GLU A 43 -16.04 5.03 -8.05
N THR A 44 -16.44 4.24 -9.04
CA THR A 44 -17.16 4.74 -10.23
C THR A 44 -18.48 5.42 -9.80
N LYS A 45 -19.26 4.77 -8.94
CA LYS A 45 -20.53 5.33 -8.47
C LYS A 45 -20.35 6.56 -7.58
N MET A 46 -19.29 6.61 -6.78
CA MET A 46 -18.96 7.80 -6.00
C MET A 46 -18.57 8.99 -6.90
N SER A 47 -17.82 8.75 -7.98
CA SER A 47 -17.45 9.79 -8.96
C SER A 47 -18.68 10.35 -9.70
N GLU A 48 -19.57 9.47 -10.16
CA GLU A 48 -20.86 9.86 -10.77
C GLU A 48 -21.69 10.71 -9.79
N LEU A 49 -21.77 10.30 -8.53
CA LEU A 49 -22.51 11.01 -7.49
C LEU A 49 -21.91 12.39 -7.19
N ASN A 50 -20.59 12.50 -7.04
CA ASN A 50 -19.89 13.77 -6.80
C ASN A 50 -20.11 14.78 -7.93
N THR A 51 -20.12 14.29 -9.17
CA THR A 51 -20.42 15.13 -10.34
C THR A 51 -21.82 15.74 -10.22
N VAL A 52 -22.82 14.92 -9.86
CA VAL A 52 -24.20 15.40 -9.71
C VAL A 52 -24.36 16.31 -8.49
N HIS A 53 -23.69 16.01 -7.37
CA HIS A 53 -23.65 16.88 -6.19
C HIS A 53 -23.08 18.26 -6.53
N SER A 54 -21.97 18.31 -7.28
CA SER A 54 -21.37 19.58 -7.73
C SER A 54 -22.34 20.43 -8.56
N VAL A 55 -23.00 19.83 -9.57
CA VAL A 55 -24.00 20.54 -10.39
C VAL A 55 -25.22 20.97 -9.57
N TYR A 56 -25.68 20.11 -8.65
CA TYR A 56 -26.80 20.42 -7.77
C TYR A 56 -26.48 21.60 -6.85
N ASN A 57 -25.32 21.58 -6.19
CA ASN A 57 -24.91 22.62 -5.26
C ASN A 57 -24.70 23.95 -5.98
N GLN A 58 -24.12 23.94 -7.19
CA GLN A 58 -24.04 25.14 -8.02
C GLN A 58 -25.42 25.75 -8.30
N ALA A 59 -26.40 24.92 -8.68
CA ALA A 59 -27.77 25.39 -8.93
C ALA A 59 -28.51 25.80 -7.64
N LEU A 60 -28.15 25.19 -6.51
CA LEU A 60 -28.71 25.50 -5.19
C LEU A 60 -28.24 26.87 -4.68
N PHE A 61 -26.96 27.20 -4.84
CA PHE A 61 -26.43 28.53 -4.49
C PHE A 61 -26.97 29.66 -5.37
N GLN A 62 -27.47 29.34 -6.56
CA GLN A 62 -28.12 30.31 -7.46
C GLN A 62 -29.63 30.44 -7.20
N SER A 63 -30.18 29.68 -6.25
CA SER A 63 -31.60 29.71 -5.93
C SER A 63 -31.90 30.61 -4.72
N ASP A 64 -33.09 31.20 -4.68
CA ASP A 64 -33.56 32.03 -3.56
C ASP A 64 -34.02 31.19 -2.35
N LEU A 65 -33.32 30.08 -2.06
CA LEU A 65 -33.63 29.24 -0.91
C LEU A 65 -32.94 29.77 0.35
N ASP A 66 -33.58 29.55 1.50
CA ASP A 66 -33.02 29.93 2.79
C ASP A 66 -31.68 29.23 3.07
N GLU A 67 -30.74 29.97 3.68
CA GLU A 67 -29.39 29.48 4.01
C GLU A 67 -29.41 28.19 4.84
N GLU A 68 -30.38 28.02 5.74
CA GLU A 68 -30.55 26.81 6.55
C GLU A 68 -30.87 25.57 5.69
N VAL A 69 -31.69 25.75 4.64
CA VAL A 69 -32.03 24.68 3.70
C VAL A 69 -30.80 24.30 2.87
N ILE A 70 -30.01 25.30 2.45
CA ILE A 70 -28.76 25.09 1.72
C ILE A 70 -27.75 24.31 2.57
N ALA A 71 -27.57 24.70 3.84
CA ALA A 71 -26.66 24.04 4.77
C ALA A 71 -27.01 22.56 4.97
N LYS A 72 -28.30 22.26 5.18
CA LYS A 72 -28.78 20.88 5.36
C LYS A 72 -28.57 20.02 4.12
N GLU A 73 -28.73 20.59 2.94
CA GLU A 73 -28.49 19.90 1.67
C GLU A 73 -27.00 19.57 1.47
N LEU A 74 -26.10 20.50 1.80
CA LEU A 74 -24.65 20.29 1.75
C LEU A 74 -24.21 19.22 2.75
N GLU A 75 -24.70 19.28 3.99
CA GLU A 75 -24.41 18.27 5.01
C GLU A 75 -24.84 16.86 4.55
N SER A 76 -25.97 16.77 3.83
CA SER A 76 -26.42 15.50 3.27
C SER A 76 -25.47 14.95 2.20
N ASP A 77 -24.76 15.79 1.44
CA ASP A 77 -23.75 15.35 0.46
C ASP A 77 -22.48 14.86 1.16
N ASP A 78 -22.04 15.57 2.20
CA ASP A 78 -20.89 15.19 3.02
C ASP A 78 -21.08 13.84 3.72
N ALA A 79 -22.32 13.49 4.09
CA ALA A 79 -22.64 12.17 4.63
C ALA A 79 -22.32 11.01 3.66
N TYR A 80 -22.51 11.17 2.34
CA TYR A 80 -22.13 10.14 1.36
C TYR A 80 -20.62 10.06 1.18
N LYS A 81 -19.94 11.20 1.23
CA LYS A 81 -18.48 11.28 1.15
C LYS A 81 -17.82 10.59 2.34
N THR A 82 -18.33 10.83 3.54
CA THR A 82 -17.85 10.14 4.75
C THR A 82 -18.11 8.64 4.66
N GLN A 83 -19.28 8.19 4.23
CA GLN A 83 -19.56 6.75 4.02
C GLN A 83 -18.60 6.09 3.03
N TYR A 84 -18.33 6.73 1.88
CA TYR A 84 -17.37 6.22 0.91
C TYR A 84 -15.95 6.12 1.48
N LEU A 85 -15.49 7.17 2.17
CA LEU A 85 -14.16 7.19 2.78
C LEU A 85 -14.02 6.13 3.89
N THR A 86 -15.07 5.93 4.69
CA THR A 86 -15.11 4.87 5.69
C THR A 86 -14.96 3.50 5.02
N ALA A 87 -15.77 3.18 4.02
CA ALA A 87 -15.71 1.91 3.31
C ALA A 87 -14.37 1.68 2.59
N LYS A 88 -13.80 2.72 1.97
CA LYS A 88 -12.48 2.67 1.32
C LYS A 88 -11.36 2.32 2.30
N ASN A 89 -11.49 2.79 3.53
CA ASN A 89 -10.44 2.63 4.53
C ASN A 89 -10.73 1.47 5.49
N GLU A 90 -11.94 0.88 5.50
CA GLU A 90 -12.47 0.08 6.61
C GLU A 90 -11.55 -1.08 7.02
N ASP A 91 -11.00 -1.81 6.04
CA ASP A 91 -10.08 -2.95 6.21
C ASP A 91 -8.61 -2.64 5.85
N SER A 92 -8.25 -1.36 5.74
CA SER A 92 -6.85 -1.02 5.49
C SER A 92 -6.02 -1.14 6.78
N ARG A 93 -4.80 -1.68 6.67
CA ARG A 93 -3.81 -1.66 7.76
C ARG A 93 -3.53 -0.24 8.27
N ALA A 94 -3.77 0.78 7.44
CA ALA A 94 -3.69 2.19 7.83
C ALA A 94 -4.84 2.59 8.77
N ASN A 95 -6.07 2.17 8.49
CA ASN A 95 -7.22 2.45 9.34
C ASN A 95 -7.17 1.73 10.68
N GLU A 96 -6.63 0.52 10.75
CA GLU A 96 -6.34 -0.16 12.02
C GLU A 96 -5.43 0.69 12.92
N ILE A 97 -4.40 1.32 12.34
CA ILE A 97 -3.51 2.22 13.07
C ILE A 97 -4.28 3.43 13.56
N VAL A 98 -5.09 4.06 12.71
CA VAL A 98 -5.89 5.24 13.12
C VAL A 98 -6.87 4.88 14.24
N LYS A 99 -7.60 3.75 14.13
CA LYS A 99 -8.55 3.26 15.13
C LYS A 99 -7.89 2.86 16.46
N SER A 100 -6.59 2.54 16.46
CA SER A 100 -5.85 2.20 17.69
C SER A 100 -5.65 3.41 18.62
N PHE A 101 -5.85 4.63 18.12
CA PHE A 101 -5.74 5.85 18.91
C PHE A 101 -7.13 6.37 19.33
N PRO A 102 -7.34 6.72 20.61
CA PRO A 102 -8.53 7.45 21.03
C PRO A 102 -8.67 8.79 20.28
N PRO A 103 -9.89 9.23 19.92
CA PRO A 103 -10.13 10.45 19.14
C PRO A 103 -9.97 11.70 20.02
N THR A 104 -8.73 12.02 20.38
CA THR A 104 -8.33 13.23 21.11
C THR A 104 -7.34 14.04 20.28
N ASP A 105 -7.29 15.35 20.52
CA ASP A 105 -6.47 16.27 19.73
C ASP A 105 -4.98 15.88 19.71
N GLU A 106 -4.44 15.51 20.88
CA GLU A 106 -3.05 15.07 21.05
C GLU A 106 -2.70 13.78 20.30
N ASN A 107 -3.70 12.95 20.01
CA ASN A 107 -3.50 11.63 19.41
C ASN A 107 -3.50 11.67 17.88
N TYR A 108 -4.02 12.73 17.24
CA TYR A 108 -3.93 12.88 15.78
C TYR A 108 -2.48 12.95 15.32
N ALA A 109 -1.63 13.72 16.00
CA ALA A 109 -0.21 13.82 15.67
C ALA A 109 0.51 12.46 15.79
N LYS A 110 0.14 11.66 16.80
CA LYS A 110 0.70 10.31 17.01
C LYS A 110 0.23 9.33 15.93
N ALA A 111 -1.05 9.38 15.56
CA ALA A 111 -1.60 8.57 14.46
C ALA A 111 -0.93 8.90 13.12
N ILE A 112 -0.76 10.18 12.79
CA ILE A 112 -0.05 10.63 11.58
C ILE A 112 1.40 10.16 11.58
N THR A 113 2.10 10.29 12.70
CA THR A 113 3.50 9.83 12.83
C THR A 113 3.60 8.31 12.63
N SER A 114 2.68 7.55 13.23
CA SER A 114 2.65 6.08 13.10
C SER A 114 2.35 5.64 11.66
N LEU A 115 1.43 6.32 10.98
CA LEU A 115 1.16 6.11 9.55
C LEU A 115 2.39 6.40 8.69
N ARG A 116 3.07 7.52 8.93
CA ARG A 116 4.28 7.91 8.18
C ARG A 116 5.40 6.89 8.37
N ASN A 117 5.65 6.46 9.60
CA ASN A 117 6.69 5.48 9.90
C ASN A 117 6.43 4.10 9.28
N ARG A 118 5.15 3.72 9.08
CA ARG A 118 4.81 2.41 8.53
C ARG A 118 4.67 2.40 7.01
N PHE A 119 4.16 3.49 6.42
CA PHE A 119 3.81 3.54 4.99
C PHE A 119 4.54 4.63 4.20
N GLY A 120 4.98 5.70 4.86
CA GLY A 120 5.70 6.83 4.26
C GLY A 120 7.20 6.82 4.58
N ARG A 121 7.83 5.64 4.49
CA ARG A 121 9.26 5.44 4.76
C ARG A 121 10.10 5.96 3.59
N ASP A 122 10.53 7.22 3.71
CA ASP A 122 11.36 7.90 2.72
C ASP A 122 12.65 7.11 2.41
N ASP A 123 13.21 6.41 3.40
CA ASP A 123 14.34 5.49 3.24
C ASP A 123 14.10 4.44 2.16
N ILE A 124 12.96 3.75 2.18
CA ILE A 124 12.63 2.72 1.18
C ILE A 124 12.43 3.34 -0.20
N VAL A 125 11.79 4.51 -0.25
CA VAL A 125 11.49 5.19 -1.51
C VAL A 125 12.78 5.69 -2.17
N VAL A 126 13.66 6.31 -1.39
CA VAL A 126 15.00 6.72 -1.84
C VAL A 126 15.80 5.49 -2.28
N GLU A 127 15.77 4.42 -1.49
CA GLU A 127 16.44 3.18 -1.84
C GLU A 127 15.97 2.68 -3.21
N PHE A 128 14.65 2.52 -3.41
CA PHE A 128 14.05 2.08 -4.67
C PHE A 128 14.52 2.93 -5.85
N TYR A 129 14.50 4.25 -5.74
CA TYR A 129 14.97 5.14 -6.81
C TYR A 129 16.48 5.06 -7.04
N VAL A 130 17.28 4.80 -6.00
CA VAL A 130 18.72 4.52 -6.15
C VAL A 130 18.94 3.20 -6.89
N TRP A 131 18.18 2.15 -6.59
CA TRP A 131 18.22 0.88 -7.32
C TRP A 131 17.84 1.08 -8.79
N GLU A 132 16.79 1.85 -9.06
CA GLU A 132 16.34 2.19 -10.41
C GLU A 132 17.40 3.00 -11.18
N LEU A 133 18.02 3.99 -10.53
CA LEU A 133 19.10 4.81 -11.11
C LEU A 133 20.34 3.99 -11.45
N LEU A 134 20.69 3.02 -10.60
CA LEU A 134 21.83 2.13 -10.81
C LEU A 134 21.51 1.00 -11.82
N GLY A 135 20.28 0.90 -12.30
CA GLY A 135 19.82 -0.19 -13.17
C GLY A 135 19.88 -1.57 -12.51
N LEU A 136 19.91 -1.60 -11.18
CA LEU A 136 20.00 -2.84 -10.42
C LEU A 136 18.60 -3.39 -10.11
N PRO A 137 18.38 -4.70 -10.26
CA PRO A 137 17.13 -5.33 -9.84
C PRO A 137 16.96 -5.15 -8.33
N SER A 138 15.72 -4.98 -7.86
CA SER A 138 15.40 -4.96 -6.42
C SER A 138 16.01 -6.19 -5.73
N LEU A 139 16.40 -6.06 -4.46
CA LEU A 139 17.09 -7.14 -3.73
C LEU A 139 16.37 -8.50 -3.83
N GLY A 140 15.03 -8.51 -3.78
CA GLY A 140 14.23 -9.72 -3.97
C GLY A 140 14.39 -10.31 -5.38
N SER A 141 14.24 -9.50 -6.42
CA SER A 141 14.40 -9.98 -7.80
C SER A 141 15.85 -10.34 -8.17
N LEU A 142 16.84 -9.73 -7.50
CA LEU A 142 18.24 -10.11 -7.60
C LEU A 142 18.47 -11.49 -6.97
N TYR A 143 17.91 -11.71 -5.77
CA TYR A 143 17.96 -13.00 -5.08
C TYR A 143 17.34 -14.10 -5.94
N ASP A 144 16.12 -13.89 -6.47
CA ASP A 144 15.43 -14.85 -7.32
C ASP A 144 16.25 -15.20 -8.58
N LYS A 145 16.89 -14.20 -9.19
CA LYS A 145 17.77 -14.41 -10.36
C LYS A 145 19.01 -15.22 -9.97
N ILE A 146 19.68 -14.87 -8.88
CA ILE A 146 20.86 -15.61 -8.40
C ILE A 146 20.47 -17.06 -8.09
N GLU A 147 19.35 -17.28 -7.40
CA GLU A 147 18.86 -18.62 -7.09
C GLU A 147 18.53 -19.42 -8.37
N CYS A 148 17.90 -18.79 -9.36
CA CYS A 148 17.65 -19.40 -10.67
C CYS A 148 18.94 -19.84 -11.37
N TYR A 149 19.97 -18.98 -11.36
CA TYR A 149 21.28 -19.32 -11.95
C TYR A 149 22.01 -20.40 -11.15
N ILE A 150 21.92 -20.43 -9.82
CA ILE A 150 22.49 -21.52 -9.00
C ILE A 150 21.85 -22.86 -9.39
N ARG A 151 20.51 -22.93 -9.46
CA ARG A 151 19.79 -24.16 -9.87
C ARG A 151 20.17 -24.61 -11.30
N ALA A 152 20.38 -23.66 -12.21
CA ALA A 152 20.84 -23.95 -13.57
C ALA A 152 22.28 -24.51 -13.58
N LEU A 153 23.18 -23.94 -12.78
CA LEU A 153 24.57 -24.40 -12.64
C LEU A 153 24.64 -25.79 -12.00
N GLU A 154 23.79 -26.08 -11.02
CA GLU A 154 23.68 -27.41 -10.42
C GLU A 154 23.24 -28.47 -11.43
N THR A 155 22.31 -28.13 -12.33
CA THR A 155 21.86 -29.01 -13.43
C THR A 155 23.01 -29.31 -14.41
N LEU A 156 23.96 -28.39 -14.55
CA LEU A 156 25.16 -28.57 -15.38
C LEU A 156 26.29 -29.33 -14.64
N GLY A 157 26.06 -29.80 -13.42
CA GLY A 157 27.02 -30.56 -12.63
C GLY A 157 28.01 -29.70 -11.84
N VAL A 158 27.76 -28.39 -11.70
CA VAL A 158 28.54 -27.54 -10.81
C VAL A 158 28.09 -27.78 -9.36
N THR A 159 29.04 -28.14 -8.49
CA THR A 159 28.74 -28.40 -7.08
C THR A 159 28.48 -27.10 -6.33
N THR A 160 27.57 -27.14 -5.34
CA THR A 160 27.20 -25.99 -4.50
C THR A 160 28.42 -25.31 -3.86
N ASP A 161 29.46 -26.08 -3.50
CA ASP A 161 30.75 -25.58 -2.99
C ASP A 161 31.50 -24.68 -4.00
N LYS A 162 31.51 -25.06 -5.29
CA LYS A 162 32.13 -24.26 -6.36
C LYS A 162 31.31 -23.01 -6.65
N CYS A 163 29.98 -23.13 -6.66
CA CYS A 163 29.08 -21.98 -6.80
C CYS A 163 29.28 -20.99 -5.65
N ALA A 164 29.40 -21.45 -4.41
CA ALA A 164 29.63 -20.60 -3.23
C ALA A 164 30.96 -19.84 -3.33
N ALA A 165 32.05 -20.50 -3.72
CA ALA A 165 33.35 -19.86 -3.90
C ALA A 165 33.35 -18.81 -5.03
N MET A 166 32.67 -19.09 -6.14
CA MET A 166 32.54 -18.14 -7.26
C MET A 166 31.65 -16.95 -6.90
N LEU A 167 30.52 -17.18 -6.23
CA LEU A 167 29.61 -16.12 -5.78
C LEU A 167 30.28 -15.23 -4.74
N TYR A 168 31.05 -15.80 -3.81
CA TYR A 168 31.84 -15.02 -2.85
C TYR A 168 32.82 -14.09 -3.57
N SER A 169 33.54 -14.62 -4.56
CA SER A 169 34.49 -13.85 -5.38
C SER A 169 33.79 -12.76 -6.19
N LEU A 170 32.61 -13.02 -6.75
CA LEU A 170 31.80 -12.04 -7.49
C LEU A 170 31.26 -10.93 -6.58
N VAL A 171 30.82 -11.26 -5.38
CA VAL A 171 30.36 -10.29 -4.37
C VAL A 171 31.51 -9.42 -3.88
N GLU A 172 32.70 -10.01 -3.68
CA GLU A 172 33.92 -9.29 -3.32
C GLU A 172 34.39 -8.34 -4.44
N LEU A 173 34.16 -8.69 -5.71
CA LEU A 173 34.53 -7.83 -6.85
C LEU A 173 33.50 -6.73 -7.17
N SER A 174 32.22 -6.92 -6.80
CA SER A 174 31.13 -6.04 -7.21
C SER A 174 30.75 -4.97 -6.18
N LEU A 175 31.23 -5.11 -4.93
CA LEU A 175 30.90 -4.18 -3.85
C LEU A 175 32.01 -3.14 -3.64
N PRO A 176 31.67 -1.87 -3.36
CA PRO A 176 32.63 -0.87 -2.95
C PRO A 176 33.34 -1.27 -1.65
N GLU A 177 34.62 -0.90 -1.55
CA GLU A 177 35.49 -1.36 -0.46
C GLU A 177 34.96 -1.03 0.94
N GLU A 178 34.25 0.09 1.09
CA GLU A 178 33.64 0.49 2.37
C GLU A 178 32.51 -0.45 2.81
N VAL A 179 31.73 -0.97 1.86
CA VAL A 179 30.63 -1.93 2.10
C VAL A 179 31.22 -3.29 2.45
N LEU A 180 32.27 -3.73 1.76
CA LEU A 180 33.00 -4.96 2.08
C LEU A 180 33.61 -4.91 3.48
N ARG A 181 34.23 -3.80 3.86
CA ARG A 181 34.77 -3.61 5.22
C ARG A 181 33.67 -3.60 6.29
N ALA A 182 32.48 -3.06 6.00
CA ALA A 182 31.36 -3.13 6.93
C ALA A 182 30.83 -4.56 7.07
N TRP A 183 30.71 -5.30 5.96
CA TRP A 183 30.27 -6.68 5.94
C TRP A 183 31.24 -7.63 6.67
N GLN A 184 32.55 -7.51 6.41
CA GLN A 184 33.59 -8.28 7.11
C GLN A 184 33.60 -8.01 8.62
N ARG A 185 33.39 -6.76 9.04
CA ARG A 185 33.25 -6.40 10.47
C ARG A 185 32.01 -7.02 11.12
N SER A 186 30.92 -7.16 10.37
CA SER A 186 29.70 -7.81 10.86
C SER A 186 29.91 -9.33 11.04
N GLY A 187 30.64 -9.97 10.12
CA GLY A 187 31.03 -11.38 10.22
C GLY A 187 32.00 -11.68 11.36
N GLN A 188 32.92 -10.75 11.66
CA GLN A 188 33.88 -10.90 12.77
C GLN A 188 33.23 -10.77 14.15
N ARG A 189 32.12 -10.02 14.27
CA ARG A 189 31.41 -9.87 15.54
C ARG A 189 30.70 -11.17 15.97
N GLY A 190 30.36 -12.06 15.02
CA GLY A 190 29.84 -13.40 15.31
C GLY A 190 30.91 -14.44 15.72
N LEU A 191 32.20 -14.18 15.45
CA LEU A 191 33.30 -15.09 15.82
C LEU A 191 33.71 -14.98 17.29
N ALA A 192 33.36 -13.90 17.98
CA ALA A 192 33.63 -13.72 19.42
C ALA A 192 32.64 -14.49 20.32
N GLU A 193 31.50 -14.93 19.78
CA GLU A 193 30.47 -15.70 20.49
C GLU A 193 30.42 -17.14 19.99
N GLY A 194 31.56 -17.84 19.95
CA GLY A 194 31.64 -19.31 20.03
C GLY A 194 30.79 -20.17 19.07
N ASN A 195 30.20 -19.61 18.02
CA ASN A 195 29.30 -20.33 17.12
C ASN A 195 29.77 -20.06 15.69
N VAL A 196 30.53 -21.00 15.13
CA VAL A 196 30.93 -20.95 13.73
C VAL A 196 29.68 -21.22 12.88
N ARG A 197 28.92 -20.17 12.60
CA ARG A 197 28.02 -20.11 11.44
C ARG A 197 28.46 -18.94 10.59
N LEU A 198 28.84 -19.25 9.36
CA LEU A 198 29.01 -18.25 8.31
C LEU A 198 27.75 -17.36 8.25
N PRO A 199 27.86 -16.06 7.94
CA PRO A 199 26.73 -15.12 7.96
C PRO A 199 25.60 -15.46 6.97
N ILE A 200 25.81 -16.49 6.14
CA ILE A 200 24.83 -17.05 5.24
C ILE A 200 24.55 -18.45 5.76
N ASN A 201 23.56 -18.57 6.63
CA ASN A 201 22.90 -19.85 6.83
C ASN A 201 22.02 -20.05 5.59
N TRP A 202 22.62 -20.51 4.48
CA TRP A 202 21.85 -21.05 3.37
C TRP A 202 20.99 -22.15 4.00
N PRO A 203 19.65 -22.06 3.95
CA PRO A 203 18.84 -23.13 4.47
C PRO A 203 19.25 -24.38 3.68
N ASN A 204 19.82 -25.36 4.38
CA ASN A 204 19.71 -26.75 3.94
C ASN A 204 18.23 -26.99 3.62
N CYS A 205 17.97 -27.75 2.55
CA CYS A 205 16.68 -28.32 2.19
C CYS A 205 15.70 -28.46 3.36
#